data_AF-A0A4Q2RZR6-F1
#
_entry.id   AF-A0A4Q2RZR6-F1
#
_cell.length_a   1.000
_cell.length_b   1.000
_cell.length_c   1.000
_cell.angle_alpha   90.00
_cell.angle_beta   90.00
_cell.angle_gamma   90.00
#
_symmetry.space_group_name_H-M   'P 1'
#
loop_
_entity.id
_entity.type
_entity.pdbx_description
1 polymer ?
#
loop_
_entity_poly.entity_id
_entity_poly.type
_entity_poly.pdbx_seq_one_letter_code
_entity_poly.pdbx_strand_id
1 'polypeptide(L)'
;MRLRPALTAAAVAGTLVVAGCAVRADDGGSTGTDADAPSPASASSGTAGTPTTPAPPAPEVTIADDFPLSAGMGGPDDLVATSRTGTGLRDLALCGTTPLRGLDTRDRMVADNSGGESASTRELVLLGSPDEAAAVAEAFAELPPTCGGVEASGGTEVTTDVRTSPFGPAPATMLVQTYAFDDQPGPGATIVHVVPLGAALLVSSTYGGWSTEELADGIASTRGPLLATVEAMAAFEAPVEVG
;
A
#
# COMPACT_ATOMS: atom_id res chain seq x y z
N MET A 1 53.01 -13.27 1.76
CA MET A 1 52.77 -12.60 3.07
C MET A 1 52.40 -11.14 2.82
N ARG A 2 51.51 -10.58 3.65
CA ARG A 2 50.88 -9.23 3.65
C ARG A 2 49.47 -9.26 3.04
N LEU A 3 48.46 -9.67 3.82
CA LEU A 3 47.66 -8.94 4.83
C LEU A 3 46.54 -8.10 4.18
N ARG A 4 45.32 -8.64 4.25
CA ARG A 4 44.03 -7.98 4.00
C ARG A 4 43.70 -7.01 5.15
N PRO A 5 43.06 -5.86 4.91
CA PRO A 5 42.25 -5.21 5.93
C PRO A 5 40.82 -5.77 5.89
N ALA A 6 40.34 -6.16 7.06
CA ALA A 6 38.95 -6.52 7.32
C ALA A 6 38.12 -5.24 7.45
N LEU A 7 37.00 -5.17 6.73
CA LEU A 7 35.95 -4.19 6.97
C LEU A 7 35.03 -4.73 8.06
N THR A 8 35.04 -4.05 9.20
CA THR A 8 34.12 -4.27 10.32
C THR A 8 32.75 -3.71 9.97
N ALA A 9 31.75 -4.58 9.78
CA ALA A 9 30.35 -4.19 9.74
C ALA A 9 29.89 -3.79 11.15
N ALA A 10 29.48 -2.53 11.32
CA ALA A 10 28.82 -2.07 12.54
C ALA A 10 27.31 -2.30 12.37
N ALA A 11 26.78 -3.33 13.03
CA ALA A 11 25.35 -3.54 13.15
C ALA A 11 24.79 -2.54 14.17
N VAL A 12 24.04 -1.54 13.70
CA VAL A 12 23.27 -0.65 14.56
C VAL A 12 21.89 -1.27 14.77
N ALA A 13 21.69 -1.89 15.92
CA ALA A 13 20.38 -2.33 16.37
C ALA A 13 19.62 -1.12 16.95
N GLY A 14 18.71 -0.55 16.18
CA GLY A 14 17.81 0.51 16.62
C GLY A 14 16.57 -0.07 17.30
N THR A 15 16.44 0.11 18.62
CA THR A 15 15.20 -0.14 19.35
C THR A 15 14.18 0.97 19.08
N LEU A 16 13.10 0.63 18.40
CA LEU A 16 11.90 1.47 18.22
C LEU A 16 11.13 1.55 19.54
N VAL A 17 11.04 2.75 20.12
CA VAL A 17 10.13 3.06 21.24
C VAL A 17 8.96 3.86 20.68
N VAL A 18 7.78 3.24 20.62
CA VAL A 18 6.53 3.89 20.23
C VAL A 18 5.95 4.61 21.45
N ALA A 19 5.98 5.94 21.44
CA ALA A 19 5.28 6.77 22.42
C ALA A 19 3.84 7.00 21.94
N GLY A 20 2.87 6.37 22.60
CA GLY A 20 1.45 6.59 22.34
C GLY A 20 0.95 7.87 23.00
N CYS A 21 0.47 8.83 22.21
CA CYS A 21 -0.31 9.97 22.70
C CYS A 21 -1.80 9.57 22.79
N ALA A 22 -2.31 9.52 24.02
CA ALA A 22 -3.73 9.36 24.31
C ALA A 22 -4.46 10.69 24.04
N VAL A 23 -5.48 10.66 23.17
CA VAL A 23 -6.43 11.77 23.01
C VAL A 23 -7.51 11.66 24.09
N ARG A 24 -7.66 12.74 24.86
CA ARG A 24 -8.73 12.97 25.85
C ARG A 24 -10.04 13.24 25.11
N ALA A 25 -11.10 12.53 25.50
CA ALA A 25 -12.47 12.85 25.12
C ALA A 25 -12.97 14.03 25.97
N ASP A 26 -13.43 15.10 25.32
CA ASP A 26 -14.22 16.15 25.95
C ASP A 26 -15.71 15.82 25.74
N ASP A 27 -16.37 15.40 26.82
CA ASP A 27 -17.82 15.37 26.97
C ASP A 27 -18.31 16.78 27.33
N GLY A 28 -19.20 17.35 26.52
CA GLY A 28 -19.83 18.65 26.80
C GLY A 28 -21.15 18.79 26.06
N GLY A 29 -22.26 18.54 26.76
CA GLY A 29 -23.57 18.30 26.18
C GLY A 29 -24.32 19.50 25.62
N SER A 30 -25.48 19.22 25.01
CA SER A 30 -26.54 20.20 24.83
C SER A 30 -27.93 19.54 24.84
N THR A 31 -28.85 20.30 25.39
CA THR A 31 -30.15 19.97 25.98
C THR A 31 -31.32 20.09 25.00
N GLY A 32 -32.30 19.20 25.13
CA GLY A 32 -33.74 19.48 25.00
C GLY A 32 -34.33 19.64 23.59
N THR A 33 -35.42 18.93 23.26
CA THR A 33 -36.80 19.29 23.63
C THR A 33 -37.78 18.24 23.11
N ASP A 34 -38.80 17.96 23.93
CA ASP A 34 -39.99 17.17 23.61
C ASP A 34 -40.83 17.79 22.47
N ALA A 35 -41.33 16.95 21.58
CA ALA A 35 -42.57 17.20 20.85
C ALA A 35 -43.25 15.86 20.52
N ASP A 36 -44.39 15.65 21.19
CA ASP A 36 -45.33 14.56 21.05
C ASP A 36 -46.29 14.79 19.86
N ALA A 37 -46.93 13.70 19.42
CA ALA A 37 -48.10 13.55 18.56
C ALA A 37 -47.93 13.47 17.02
N PRO A 38 -48.90 12.89 16.29
CA PRO A 38 -49.47 11.55 16.44
C PRO A 38 -49.44 10.74 15.12
N SER A 39 -49.64 9.42 15.22
CA SER A 39 -49.86 8.51 14.08
C SER A 39 -51.09 8.86 13.25
N PRO A 40 -51.02 8.68 11.91
CA PRO A 40 -52.14 8.21 11.11
C PRO A 40 -51.88 6.82 10.52
N ALA A 41 -52.90 5.98 10.65
CA ALA A 41 -53.02 4.66 10.05
C ALA A 41 -53.44 4.72 8.56
N SER A 42 -53.23 3.58 7.89
CA SER A 42 -53.89 3.10 6.66
C SER A 42 -53.34 3.58 5.31
N ALA A 43 -52.81 2.66 4.50
CA ALA A 43 -53.62 1.87 3.57
C ALA A 43 -52.76 0.83 2.83
N SER A 44 -53.15 -0.43 2.95
CA SER A 44 -52.65 -1.53 2.12
C SER A 44 -53.04 -1.31 0.65
N SER A 45 -52.06 -1.39 -0.25
CA SER A 45 -52.28 -1.75 -1.64
C SER A 45 -51.30 -2.87 -1.98
N GLY A 46 -51.77 -4.10 -1.77
CA GLY A 46 -51.06 -5.30 -2.15
C GLY A 46 -50.99 -5.39 -3.66
N THR A 47 -49.81 -5.11 -4.21
CA THR A 47 -49.42 -5.68 -5.50
C THR A 47 -48.70 -6.97 -5.17
N ALA A 48 -49.35 -8.10 -5.44
CA ALA A 48 -48.73 -9.42 -5.34
C ALA A 48 -47.63 -9.51 -6.42
N GLY A 49 -46.46 -8.97 -6.10
CA GLY A 49 -45.24 -9.24 -6.84
C GLY A 49 -44.98 -10.74 -6.77
N THR A 50 -44.77 -11.34 -7.94
CA THR A 50 -44.27 -12.71 -8.07
C THR A 50 -43.10 -12.90 -7.11
N PRO A 51 -43.03 -14.01 -6.35
CA PRO A 51 -41.89 -14.26 -5.48
C PRO A 51 -40.66 -14.43 -6.36
N THR A 52 -39.92 -13.35 -6.57
CA THR A 52 -38.59 -13.40 -7.17
C THR A 52 -37.74 -14.12 -6.15
N THR A 53 -37.43 -15.39 -6.42
CA THR A 53 -36.39 -16.11 -5.69
C THR A 53 -35.16 -15.20 -5.67
N PRO A 54 -34.64 -14.81 -4.49
CA PRO A 54 -33.44 -14.01 -4.40
C PRO A 54 -32.36 -14.69 -5.23
N ALA A 55 -31.79 -13.97 -6.20
CA ALA A 55 -30.63 -14.48 -6.92
C ALA A 55 -29.56 -14.85 -5.87
N PRO A 56 -28.86 -15.99 -6.03
CA PRO A 56 -27.75 -16.32 -5.17
C PRO A 56 -26.79 -15.13 -5.11
N PRO A 57 -26.28 -14.76 -3.92
CA PRO A 57 -25.27 -13.71 -3.85
C PRO A 57 -24.11 -14.09 -4.76
N ALA A 58 -23.60 -13.11 -5.50
CA ALA A 58 -22.42 -13.32 -6.34
C ALA A 58 -21.28 -13.85 -5.45
N PRO A 59 -20.44 -14.77 -5.95
CA PRO A 59 -19.31 -15.27 -5.20
C PRO A 59 -18.42 -14.09 -4.77
N GLU A 60 -18.10 -14.04 -3.49
CA GLU A 60 -17.19 -13.05 -2.95
C GLU A 60 -15.79 -13.30 -3.50
N VAL A 61 -15.22 -12.31 -4.18
CA VAL A 61 -13.86 -12.39 -4.71
C VAL A 61 -12.90 -12.22 -3.54
N THR A 62 -11.97 -13.16 -3.38
CA THR A 62 -10.88 -13.11 -2.39
C THR A 62 -9.54 -13.33 -3.09
N ILE A 63 -8.45 -12.90 -2.47
CA ILE A 63 -7.09 -13.16 -2.97
C ILE A 63 -6.80 -14.64 -2.68
N ALA A 64 -6.40 -15.42 -3.69
CA ALA A 64 -6.04 -16.82 -3.48
C ALA A 64 -4.80 -16.96 -2.58
N ASP A 65 -4.73 -18.02 -1.75
CA ASP A 65 -3.60 -18.22 -0.83
C ASP A 65 -2.26 -18.48 -1.56
N ASP A 66 -2.32 -18.98 -2.79
CA ASP A 66 -1.18 -19.19 -3.68
C ASP A 66 -0.92 -18.03 -4.65
N PHE A 67 -1.57 -16.87 -4.43
CA PHE A 67 -1.32 -15.67 -5.23
C PHE A 67 0.17 -15.32 -5.22
N PRO A 68 0.79 -15.00 -6.38
CA PRO A 68 2.24 -14.88 -6.53
C PRO A 68 2.77 -13.53 -5.99
N LEU A 69 2.37 -13.14 -4.79
CA LEU A 69 2.75 -11.85 -4.19
C LEU A 69 4.26 -11.77 -3.93
N SER A 70 4.88 -12.87 -3.49
CA SER A 70 6.32 -12.95 -3.20
C SER A 70 7.18 -13.30 -4.42
N ALA A 71 6.60 -13.42 -5.62
CA ALA A 71 7.34 -13.82 -6.81
C ALA A 71 8.53 -12.89 -7.09
N GLY A 72 9.72 -13.45 -7.25
CA GLY A 72 10.94 -12.68 -7.51
C GLY A 72 11.46 -11.84 -6.34
N MET A 73 10.94 -12.01 -5.12
CA MET A 73 11.53 -11.44 -3.91
C MET A 73 12.61 -12.40 -3.37
N GLY A 74 13.84 -11.92 -3.20
CA GLY A 74 14.92 -12.59 -2.46
C GLY A 74 15.28 -14.03 -2.87
N GLY A 75 16.17 -14.65 -2.10
CA GLY A 75 16.36 -16.11 -2.11
C GLY A 75 15.32 -16.81 -1.22
N PRO A 76 15.18 -18.14 -1.32
CA PRO A 76 14.21 -18.91 -0.52
C PRO A 76 14.42 -18.76 1.00
N ASP A 77 15.65 -18.47 1.44
CA ASP A 77 16.00 -18.29 2.84
C ASP A 77 15.67 -16.88 3.38
N ASP A 78 15.44 -15.91 2.50
CA ASP A 78 15.15 -14.51 2.86
C ASP A 78 13.65 -14.19 2.81
N LEU A 79 12.84 -15.11 2.26
CA LEU A 79 11.40 -14.93 2.07
C LEU A 79 10.63 -15.18 3.37
N VAL A 80 9.91 -14.17 3.83
CA VAL A 80 8.86 -14.38 4.83
C VAL A 80 7.62 -14.89 4.11
N ALA A 81 6.97 -15.91 4.69
CA ALA A 81 5.72 -16.42 4.16
C ALA A 81 4.68 -15.29 4.02
N THR A 82 3.88 -15.35 2.96
CA THR A 82 2.77 -14.40 2.77
C THR A 82 1.82 -14.46 3.95
N SER A 83 1.26 -13.31 4.32
CA SER A 83 0.40 -13.18 5.50
C SER A 83 -0.75 -12.22 5.27
N ARG A 84 -1.90 -12.52 5.89
CA ARG A 84 -3.07 -11.62 5.94
C ARG A 84 -2.92 -10.54 7.02
N THR A 85 -2.05 -10.79 8.01
CA THR A 85 -1.91 -9.98 9.23
C THR A 85 -0.54 -9.32 9.36
N GLY A 86 0.33 -9.43 8.36
CA GLY A 86 1.64 -8.76 8.35
C GLY A 86 1.52 -7.24 8.45
N THR A 87 2.58 -6.57 8.90
CA THR A 87 2.58 -5.10 9.02
C THR A 87 2.33 -4.43 7.68
N GLY A 88 3.02 -4.90 6.63
CA GLY A 88 2.90 -4.36 5.28
C GLY A 88 3.22 -2.87 5.21
N LEU A 89 2.47 -2.13 4.39
CA LEU A 89 2.68 -0.73 4.04
C LEU A 89 1.55 0.19 4.52
N ARG A 90 0.65 -0.26 5.41
CA ARG A 90 -0.50 0.55 5.87
C ARG A 90 -0.11 1.86 6.56
N ASP A 91 1.07 1.89 7.17
CA ASP A 91 1.64 3.08 7.82
C ASP A 91 2.66 3.81 6.92
N LEU A 92 2.78 3.44 5.64
CA LEU A 92 3.68 4.11 4.69
C LEU A 92 3.30 5.59 4.59
N ALA A 93 4.22 6.45 5.04
CA ALA A 93 4.08 7.90 4.99
C ALA A 93 4.82 8.46 3.78
N LEU A 94 4.12 9.20 2.94
CA LEU A 94 4.65 9.82 1.72
C LEU A 94 4.17 11.26 1.64
N CYS A 95 5.10 12.20 1.48
CA CYS A 95 4.79 13.64 1.41
C CYS A 95 3.90 14.16 2.57
N GLY A 96 4.07 13.62 3.78
CA GLY A 96 3.27 14.00 4.95
C GLY A 96 1.85 13.40 4.99
N THR A 97 1.54 12.48 4.07
CA THR A 97 0.24 11.79 3.99
C THR A 97 0.43 10.28 4.24
N THR A 98 -0.66 9.55 4.50
CA THR A 98 -0.65 8.08 4.65
C THR A 98 -1.82 7.46 3.86
N PRO A 99 -1.73 7.37 2.52
CA PRO A 99 -2.87 7.02 1.67
C PRO A 99 -3.47 5.63 1.93
N LEU A 100 -2.70 4.72 2.54
CA LEU A 100 -3.13 3.35 2.87
C LEU A 100 -3.74 3.21 4.27
N ARG A 101 -3.68 4.27 5.08
CA ARG A 101 -4.16 4.21 6.47
C ARG A 101 -5.68 4.27 6.51
N GLY A 102 -6.28 3.34 7.26
CA GLY A 102 -7.72 3.35 7.52
C GLY A 102 -8.60 2.87 6.35
N LEU A 103 -8.01 2.27 5.32
CA LEU A 103 -8.78 1.65 4.23
C LEU A 103 -9.65 0.49 4.75
N ASP A 104 -10.90 0.45 4.29
CA ASP A 104 -11.84 -0.65 4.50
C ASP A 104 -11.60 -1.74 3.45
N THR A 105 -10.60 -2.58 3.71
CA THR A 105 -10.18 -3.64 2.80
C THR A 105 -11.04 -4.88 3.00
N ARG A 106 -11.59 -5.45 1.93
CA ARG A 106 -12.30 -6.75 1.95
C ARG A 106 -11.36 -7.91 2.21
N ASP A 107 -10.21 -7.86 1.55
CA ASP A 107 -9.13 -8.84 1.72
C ASP A 107 -7.79 -8.13 1.56
N ARG A 108 -6.74 -8.74 2.10
CA ARG A 108 -5.39 -8.21 2.10
C ARG A 108 -4.38 -9.35 2.17
N MET A 109 -3.29 -9.21 1.43
CA MET A 109 -2.13 -10.10 1.52
C MET A 109 -0.85 -9.27 1.53
N VAL A 110 0.10 -9.66 2.39
CA VAL A 110 1.41 -9.02 2.54
C VAL A 110 2.50 -10.05 2.25
N ALA A 111 3.55 -9.63 1.57
CA ALA A 111 4.81 -10.35 1.44
C ALA A 111 5.95 -9.44 1.89
N ASP A 112 6.84 -9.97 2.73
CA ASP A 112 8.01 -9.26 3.24
C ASP A 112 9.27 -10.06 2.92
N ASN A 113 10.33 -9.34 2.59
CA ASN A 113 11.67 -9.89 2.39
C ASN A 113 12.67 -8.91 3.01
N SER A 114 13.39 -9.39 4.01
CA SER A 114 14.48 -8.66 4.65
C SER A 114 15.70 -9.57 4.72
N GLY A 115 16.56 -9.45 3.71
CA GLY A 115 17.78 -10.25 3.57
C GLY A 115 18.89 -9.42 2.94
N GLY A 116 20.09 -9.48 3.54
CA GLY A 116 21.26 -8.72 3.07
C GLY A 116 21.09 -7.20 3.24
N GLU A 117 21.41 -6.45 2.17
CA GLU A 117 21.36 -4.98 2.13
C GLU A 117 20.06 -4.44 1.48
N SER A 118 19.14 -5.33 1.09
CA SER A 118 17.87 -4.97 0.45
C SER A 118 16.69 -5.34 1.34
N ALA A 119 15.65 -4.51 1.29
CA ALA A 119 14.37 -4.80 1.90
C ALA A 119 13.27 -4.61 0.87
N SER A 120 12.36 -5.57 0.76
CA SER A 120 11.20 -5.46 -0.12
C SER A 120 9.95 -5.87 0.63
N THR A 121 8.94 -5.01 0.59
CA THR A 121 7.60 -5.30 1.08
C THR A 121 6.61 -5.12 -0.05
N ARG A 122 5.64 -6.01 -0.16
CA ARG A 122 4.51 -5.90 -1.09
C ARG A 122 3.23 -6.10 -0.31
N GLU A 123 2.27 -5.25 -0.57
CA GLU A 123 0.93 -5.32 -0.01
C GLU A 123 -0.08 -5.27 -1.16
N LEU A 124 -0.88 -6.32 -1.27
CA LEU A 124 -2.04 -6.38 -2.14
C LEU A 124 -3.28 -6.23 -1.28
N VAL A 125 -4.11 -5.23 -1.58
CA VAL A 125 -5.42 -5.05 -0.95
C VAL A 125 -6.52 -5.21 -1.98
N LEU A 126 -7.63 -5.79 -1.56
CA LEU A 126 -8.87 -5.86 -2.31
C LEU A 126 -9.89 -4.94 -1.66
N LEU A 127 -10.40 -3.98 -2.44
CA LEU A 127 -11.32 -2.93 -1.97
C LEU A 127 -12.77 -3.22 -2.37
N GLY A 128 -13.65 -2.28 -2.03
CA GLY A 128 -15.08 -2.35 -2.31
C GLY A 128 -15.42 -2.35 -3.80
N SER A 129 -14.60 -1.68 -4.61
CA SER A 129 -14.86 -1.50 -6.04
C SER A 129 -13.60 -1.11 -6.80
N PRO A 130 -13.61 -1.20 -8.15
CA PRO A 130 -12.56 -0.64 -8.98
C PRO A 130 -12.37 0.88 -8.79
N ASP A 131 -13.47 1.62 -8.59
CA ASP A 131 -13.42 3.06 -8.38
C ASP A 131 -12.70 3.42 -7.06
N GLU A 132 -12.90 2.63 -6.00
CA GLU A 132 -12.16 2.81 -4.75
C GLU A 132 -10.66 2.54 -4.92
N ALA A 133 -10.26 1.50 -5.65
CA ALA A 133 -8.86 1.22 -5.95
C ALA A 133 -8.21 2.32 -6.80
N ALA A 134 -8.93 2.81 -7.81
CA ALA A 134 -8.50 3.94 -8.61
C ALA A 134 -8.37 5.22 -7.77
N ALA A 135 -9.32 5.50 -6.87
CA ALA A 135 -9.29 6.68 -6.01
C ALA A 135 -8.10 6.67 -5.03
N VAL A 136 -7.78 5.50 -4.45
CA VAL A 136 -6.59 5.37 -3.60
C VAL A 136 -5.32 5.56 -4.42
N ALA A 137 -5.22 4.96 -5.61
CA ALA A 137 -4.06 5.16 -6.49
C ALA A 137 -3.91 6.63 -6.95
N GLU A 138 -5.00 7.31 -7.25
CA GLU A 138 -5.03 8.74 -7.59
C GLU A 138 -4.50 9.58 -6.42
N ALA A 139 -4.81 9.24 -5.17
CA ALA A 139 -4.25 9.93 -4.00
C ALA A 139 -2.72 9.86 -3.92
N PHE A 140 -2.07 8.83 -4.49
CA PHE A 140 -0.61 8.80 -4.64
C PHE A 140 -0.15 9.62 -5.86
N ALA A 141 -0.89 9.59 -6.97
CA ALA A 141 -0.57 10.32 -8.19
C ALA A 141 -0.71 11.85 -8.03
N GLU A 142 -1.62 12.30 -7.18
CA GLU A 142 -1.87 13.71 -6.83
C GLU A 142 -0.91 14.28 -5.77
N LEU A 143 -0.01 13.45 -5.21
CA LEU A 143 1.04 13.95 -4.34
C LEU A 143 1.90 14.99 -5.09
N PRO A 144 2.49 15.97 -4.39
CA PRO A 144 3.39 16.92 -5.01
C PRO A 144 4.48 16.20 -5.81
N PRO A 145 4.81 16.65 -7.04
CA PRO A 145 5.73 15.94 -7.94
C PRO A 145 7.11 15.69 -7.32
N THR A 146 7.54 16.60 -6.44
CA THR A 146 8.66 16.40 -5.53
C THR A 146 8.25 16.94 -4.16
N CYS A 147 8.52 16.17 -3.11
CA CYS A 147 8.32 16.57 -1.73
C CYS A 147 9.50 16.13 -0.86
N GLY A 148 9.85 16.95 0.12
CA GLY A 148 10.90 16.66 1.10
C GLY A 148 10.32 16.41 2.49
N GLY A 149 11.09 15.72 3.32
CA GLY A 149 10.82 15.58 4.75
C GLY A 149 12.09 15.19 5.48
N VAL A 150 12.07 15.31 6.81
CA VAL A 150 13.13 14.78 7.67
C VAL A 150 12.55 13.59 8.41
N GLU A 151 13.20 12.43 8.34
CA GLU A 151 12.81 11.30 9.16
C GLU A 151 12.96 11.66 10.65
N ALA A 152 11.92 11.36 11.43
CA ALA A 152 11.86 11.73 12.84
C ALA A 152 12.99 11.12 13.69
N SER A 153 13.65 10.07 13.20
CA SER A 153 14.74 9.38 13.90
C SER A 153 16.02 9.42 13.06
N GLY A 154 16.87 10.41 13.30
CA GLY A 154 18.25 10.42 12.78
C GLY A 154 18.62 11.60 11.89
N GLY A 155 17.68 12.51 11.60
CA GLY A 155 17.97 13.69 10.78
C GLY A 155 18.20 13.36 9.30
N THR A 156 17.88 12.14 8.86
CA THR A 156 17.90 11.76 7.45
C THR A 156 16.88 12.60 6.69
N GLU A 157 17.34 13.32 5.68
CA GLU A 157 16.43 14.00 4.76
C GLU A 157 15.97 13.00 3.70
N VAL A 158 14.68 12.98 3.43
CA VAL A 158 14.07 12.14 2.41
C VAL A 158 13.45 13.03 1.37
N THR A 159 13.88 12.86 0.11
CA THR A 159 13.23 13.48 -1.05
C THR A 159 12.45 12.40 -1.80
N THR A 160 11.16 12.61 -1.97
CA THR A 160 10.27 11.74 -2.74
C THR A 160 9.90 12.40 -4.05
N ASP A 161 10.20 11.75 -5.16
CA ASP A 161 9.72 12.12 -6.50
C ASP A 161 8.54 11.23 -6.91
N VAL A 162 7.46 11.83 -7.39
CA VAL A 162 6.29 11.15 -7.96
C VAL A 162 6.46 11.08 -9.47
N ARG A 163 6.35 9.88 -10.05
CA ARG A 163 6.63 9.59 -11.46
C ARG A 163 5.57 8.68 -12.05
N THR A 164 5.47 8.67 -13.38
CA THR A 164 4.61 7.72 -14.09
C THR A 164 5.06 6.27 -13.82
N SER A 165 4.09 5.39 -13.56
CA SER A 165 4.37 3.97 -13.38
C SER A 165 4.78 3.28 -14.69
N PRO A 166 5.71 2.30 -14.64
CA PRO A 166 6.01 1.45 -15.78
C PRO A 166 4.98 0.30 -15.98
N PHE A 167 3.95 0.20 -15.14
CA PHE A 167 2.95 -0.87 -15.15
C PHE A 167 1.60 -0.49 -15.78
N GLY A 168 1.44 0.76 -16.23
CA GLY A 168 0.21 1.19 -16.87
C GLY A 168 0.07 2.70 -16.90
N PRO A 169 -1.00 3.23 -17.53
CA PRO A 169 -1.34 4.64 -17.45
C PRO A 169 -1.76 5.02 -16.02
N ALA A 170 -1.93 6.32 -15.79
CA ALA A 170 -2.56 6.83 -14.58
C ALA A 170 -3.91 6.10 -14.31
N PRO A 171 -4.26 5.83 -13.04
CA PRO A 171 -3.60 6.32 -11.82
C PRO A 171 -2.43 5.47 -11.31
N ALA A 172 -1.90 4.51 -12.10
CA ALA A 172 -0.70 3.80 -11.68
C ALA A 172 0.48 4.78 -11.55
N THR A 173 1.15 4.78 -10.40
CA THR A 173 2.25 5.69 -10.08
C THR A 173 3.47 4.97 -9.52
N MET A 174 4.63 5.60 -9.67
CA MET A 174 5.89 5.15 -9.08
C MET A 174 6.47 6.31 -8.27
N LEU A 175 6.88 6.04 -7.03
CA LEU A 175 7.57 7.01 -6.20
C LEU A 175 9.01 6.58 -6.00
N VAL A 176 9.93 7.54 -6.03
CA VAL A 176 11.36 7.32 -5.78
C VAL A 176 11.76 8.15 -4.58
N GLN A 177 12.14 7.49 -3.49
CA GLN A 177 12.67 8.13 -2.29
C GLN A 177 14.19 8.04 -2.31
N THR A 178 14.86 9.18 -2.22
CA THR A 178 16.30 9.30 -2.03
C THR A 178 16.59 9.87 -0.65
N TYR A 179 17.75 9.53 -0.11
CA TYR A 179 18.14 9.87 1.25
C TYR A 179 19.33 10.82 1.23
N ALA A 180 19.40 11.74 2.18
CA ALA A 180 20.59 12.54 2.44
C ALA A 180 20.90 12.59 3.94
N PHE A 181 22.20 12.62 4.25
CA PHE A 181 22.75 12.65 5.60
C PHE A 181 23.74 13.81 5.69
N ASP A 182 23.53 14.73 6.63
CA ASP A 182 24.37 15.94 6.78
C ASP A 182 24.55 16.70 5.44
N ASP A 183 23.45 16.93 4.73
CA ASP A 183 23.39 17.54 3.39
C ASP A 183 24.17 16.80 2.28
N GLN A 184 24.61 15.56 2.54
CA GLN A 184 25.28 14.71 1.54
C GLN A 184 24.34 13.61 1.04
N PRO A 185 24.33 13.30 -0.26
CA PRO A 185 23.57 12.17 -0.79
C PRO A 185 23.92 10.86 -0.08
N GLY A 186 22.90 10.17 0.40
CA GLY A 186 23.00 8.88 1.06
C GLY A 186 23.16 7.72 0.06
N PRO A 187 23.74 6.59 0.50
CA PRO A 187 23.84 5.40 -0.33
C PRO A 187 22.51 4.65 -0.30
N GLY A 188 21.63 4.90 -1.26
CA GLY A 188 20.43 4.09 -1.45
C GLY A 188 19.20 4.87 -1.88
N ALA A 189 18.19 4.11 -2.28
CA ALA A 189 16.88 4.63 -2.63
C ALA A 189 15.79 3.60 -2.35
N THR A 190 14.58 4.08 -2.08
CA THR A 190 13.38 3.25 -2.03
C THR A 190 12.52 3.54 -3.24
N ILE A 191 12.09 2.49 -3.94
CA ILE A 191 11.21 2.58 -5.09
C ILE A 191 9.87 1.99 -4.69
N VAL A 192 8.83 2.81 -4.77
CA VAL A 192 7.46 2.42 -4.48
C VAL A 192 6.68 2.32 -5.79
N HIS A 193 6.02 1.20 -6.05
CA HIS A 193 5.07 1.07 -7.16
C HIS A 193 3.67 0.96 -6.60
N VAL A 194 2.73 1.69 -7.20
CA VAL A 194 1.30 1.68 -6.89
C VAL A 194 0.56 1.32 -8.16
N VAL A 195 -0.12 0.17 -8.16
CA VAL A 195 -0.76 -0.40 -9.35
C VAL A 195 -2.19 -0.80 -9.00
N PRO A 196 -3.20 -0.04 -9.44
CA PRO A 196 -4.60 -0.46 -9.36
C PRO A 196 -4.94 -1.37 -10.56
N LEU A 197 -5.72 -2.44 -10.33
CA LEU A 197 -6.32 -3.26 -11.38
C LEU A 197 -7.62 -3.89 -10.89
N GLY A 198 -8.74 -3.53 -11.54
CA GLY A 198 -10.06 -3.84 -11.01
C GLY A 198 -10.21 -3.33 -9.58
N ALA A 199 -10.80 -4.13 -8.69
CA ALA A 199 -10.95 -3.77 -7.26
C ALA A 199 -9.66 -3.96 -6.44
N ALA A 200 -8.57 -4.43 -7.04
CA ALA A 200 -7.31 -4.68 -6.36
C ALA A 200 -6.34 -3.51 -6.49
N LEU A 201 -5.56 -3.29 -5.44
CA LEU A 201 -4.47 -2.32 -5.39
C LEU A 201 -3.21 -3.01 -4.87
N LEU A 202 -2.17 -3.05 -5.70
CA LEU A 202 -0.84 -3.49 -5.31
C LEU A 202 0.01 -2.27 -4.97
N VAL A 203 0.60 -2.29 -3.77
CA VAL A 203 1.67 -1.37 -3.38
C VAL A 203 2.91 -2.17 -3.04
N SER A 204 4.03 -1.88 -3.71
CA SER A 204 5.32 -2.46 -3.37
C SER A 204 6.27 -1.36 -2.93
N SER A 205 7.13 -1.65 -1.95
CA SER A 205 8.24 -0.80 -1.54
C SER A 205 9.51 -1.64 -1.57
N THR A 206 10.51 -1.22 -2.34
CA THR A 206 11.80 -1.90 -2.42
C THR A 206 12.92 -0.91 -2.16
N TYR A 207 13.66 -1.13 -1.09
CA TYR A 207 14.92 -0.46 -0.79
C TYR A 207 16.10 -1.23 -1.39
N GLY A 208 17.03 -0.49 -1.97
CA GLY A 208 18.30 -1.01 -2.44
C GLY A 208 19.40 0.07 -2.39
N GLY A 209 20.64 -0.39 -2.43
CA GLY A 209 21.84 0.47 -2.44
C GLY A 209 22.10 1.15 -3.78
N TRP A 210 21.10 1.80 -4.36
CA TRP A 210 21.23 2.57 -5.60
C TRP A 210 21.62 4.02 -5.30
N SER A 211 22.74 4.45 -5.83
CA SER A 211 23.07 5.88 -5.90
C SER A 211 22.11 6.62 -6.84
N THR A 212 22.10 7.95 -6.78
CA THR A 212 21.32 8.80 -7.69
C THR A 212 21.62 8.48 -9.16
N GLU A 213 22.87 8.20 -9.49
CA GLU A 213 23.34 7.84 -10.82
C GLU A 213 22.84 6.47 -11.28
N GLU A 214 22.57 5.55 -10.34
CA GLU A 214 22.14 4.17 -10.59
C GLU A 214 20.61 4.00 -10.49
N LEU A 215 19.85 5.07 -10.19
CA LEU A 215 18.39 5.00 -9.99
C LEU A 215 17.65 4.39 -11.18
N ALA A 216 18.08 4.67 -12.41
CA ALA A 216 17.44 4.10 -13.59
C ALA A 216 17.55 2.57 -13.61
N ASP A 217 18.71 2.03 -13.24
CA ASP A 217 18.94 0.59 -13.13
C ASP A 217 18.17 0.00 -11.94
N GLY A 218 18.10 0.72 -10.82
CA GLY A 218 17.26 0.34 -9.68
C GLY A 218 15.79 0.22 -10.05
N ILE A 219 15.23 1.20 -10.75
CA ILE A 219 13.85 1.17 -11.27
C ILE A 219 13.64 -0.04 -12.19
N ALA A 220 14.56 -0.28 -13.13
CA ALA A 220 14.47 -1.44 -14.00
C ALA A 220 14.52 -2.76 -13.22
N SER A 221 15.35 -2.84 -12.17
CA SER A 221 15.52 -4.03 -11.34
C SER A 221 14.29 -4.37 -10.49
N THR A 222 13.51 -3.37 -10.07
CA THR A 222 12.25 -3.58 -9.32
C THR A 222 11.09 -3.97 -10.22
N ARG A 223 11.11 -3.54 -11.49
CA ARG A 223 10.03 -3.82 -12.45
C ARG A 223 9.90 -5.30 -12.77
N GLY A 224 11.01 -5.95 -13.15
CA GLY A 224 11.00 -7.35 -13.62
C GLY A 224 10.35 -8.32 -12.63
N PRO A 225 10.76 -8.33 -11.35
CA PRO A 225 10.18 -9.17 -10.32
C PRO A 225 8.69 -8.98 -10.05
N LEU A 226 8.11 -7.82 -10.39
CA LEU A 226 6.71 -7.50 -10.13
C LEU A 226 5.77 -7.90 -11.29
N LEU A 227 6.31 -8.18 -12.49
CA LEU A 227 5.49 -8.46 -13.68
C LEU A 227 4.50 -9.61 -13.46
N ALA A 228 4.96 -10.74 -12.92
CA ALA A 228 4.10 -11.90 -12.67
C ALA A 228 2.99 -11.59 -11.64
N THR A 229 3.29 -10.77 -10.63
CA THR A 229 2.31 -10.32 -9.64
C THR A 229 1.25 -9.42 -10.28
N VAL A 230 1.67 -8.44 -11.08
CA VAL A 230 0.75 -7.51 -11.78
C VAL A 230 -0.10 -8.25 -12.82
N GLU A 231 0.46 -9.19 -13.57
CA GLU A 231 -0.29 -10.03 -14.51
C GLU A 231 -1.35 -10.87 -13.79
N ALA A 232 -1.02 -11.45 -12.63
CA ALA A 232 -1.96 -12.24 -11.83
C ALA A 232 -3.13 -11.41 -11.28
N MET A 233 -2.97 -10.09 -11.13
CA MET A 233 -4.06 -9.21 -10.69
C MET A 233 -5.21 -9.12 -11.70
N ALA A 234 -5.04 -9.55 -12.95
CA ALA A 234 -6.12 -9.58 -13.95
C ALA A 234 -7.33 -10.41 -13.49
N ALA A 235 -7.13 -11.33 -12.53
CA ALA A 235 -8.22 -12.07 -11.89
C ALA A 235 -9.21 -11.18 -11.10
N PHE A 236 -8.85 -9.93 -10.78
CA PHE A 236 -9.69 -8.98 -10.04
C PHE A 236 -10.41 -7.96 -10.94
N GLU A 237 -10.19 -8.02 -12.26
CA GLU A 237 -10.95 -7.21 -13.21
C GLU A 237 -12.41 -7.67 -13.24
N ALA A 238 -13.34 -6.71 -13.31
CA ALA A 238 -14.74 -7.05 -13.50
C ALA A 238 -14.90 -7.76 -14.86
N PRO A 239 -15.77 -8.79 -14.97
CA PRO A 239 -16.12 -9.34 -16.26
C PRO A 239 -16.61 -8.20 -17.17
N VAL A 240 -15.98 -8.03 -18.33
CA VAL A 240 -16.50 -7.09 -19.34
C VAL A 240 -17.85 -7.65 -19.78
N GLU A 241 -18.95 -7.03 -19.34
CA GLU A 241 -20.26 -7.34 -19.88
C GLU A 241 -20.29 -6.89 -21.34
N VAL A 242 -20.12 -7.84 -22.26
CA VAL A 242 -20.29 -7.61 -23.70
C VAL A 242 -21.79 -7.50 -23.94
N GLY A 243 -22.29 -6.26 -23.97
CA GLY A 243 -23.65 -5.91 -24.37
C GLY A 243 -23.87 -5.94 -25.87
#